data_AF-A0A0G1Z7B7-F1
#
_entry.id   AF-A0A0G1Z7B7-F1
#
_cell.length_a   1.000
_cell.length_b   1.000
_cell.length_c   1.000
_cell.angle_alpha   90.00
_cell.angle_beta   90.00
_cell.angle_gamma   90.00
#
_symmetry.space_group_name_H-M   'P 1'
#
loop_
_entity.id
_entity.type
_entity.pdbx_description
1 polymer ?
#
loop_
_entity_poly.entity_id
_entity_poly.type
_entity_poly.pdbx_seq_one_letter_code
_entity_poly.pdbx_strand_id
1 'polypeptide(L)'
;MSATQVPFPENPLRAKCISSVLSSTGEWVARWKEEMGKSSPPDAALIGLLHFAFRNFVSENIVTICLSVADGHRQSKLGSEEHILLSISNSFRRYQPSQEVAQKAWQVLCTNIFKSDGWRRIFTIELPFRQLLWFFDPKRGSGNLDDHSNDSYSQLEAEFLSKFVRFVWDFAYAKHHEWRDEKKNPAWAKSVKEMFDQSWAEILEIAWAAGELTFLLDRLDTVSDRVLAKLERIALTGLGKFPKRFMTLEAAANANIQAAHVLIILRVKLREAERQAQIQAARMAEEQAERRGREVEIARQRVAEAQHELDSLSSEQ
;
A
#
# COMPACT_ATOMS: atom_id res chain seq x y z
N MET A 1 -2.86 11.16 -62.14
CA MET A 1 -1.93 10.25 -61.44
C MET A 1 -2.52 10.00 -60.06
N SER A 2 -3.17 8.85 -59.87
CA SER A 2 -3.82 8.52 -58.60
C SER A 2 -2.77 8.11 -57.59
N ALA A 3 -2.72 8.81 -56.45
CA ALA A 3 -1.83 8.50 -55.34
C ALA A 3 -2.12 7.06 -54.87
N THR A 4 -1.15 6.18 -55.06
CA THR A 4 -1.16 4.82 -54.53
C THR A 4 -1.14 4.93 -53.00
N GLN A 5 -2.30 4.78 -52.37
CA GLN A 5 -2.37 4.63 -50.91
C GLN A 5 -1.62 3.35 -50.56
N VAL A 6 -0.46 3.48 -49.94
CA VAL A 6 0.22 2.37 -49.27
C VAL A 6 -0.73 1.92 -48.16
N PRO A 7 -1.27 0.69 -48.20
CA PRO A 7 -2.13 0.23 -47.13
C PRO A 7 -1.33 0.18 -45.84
N PHE A 8 -1.88 0.76 -44.77
CA PHE A 8 -1.35 0.58 -43.43
C PHE A 8 -1.22 -0.93 -43.16
N PRO A 9 -0.11 -1.40 -42.56
CA PRO A 9 0.03 -2.81 -42.22
C PRO A 9 -1.17 -3.24 -41.38
N GLU A 10 -1.85 -4.30 -41.82
CA GLU A 10 -3.00 -4.85 -41.13
C GLU A 10 -2.66 -5.11 -39.67
N ASN A 11 -3.51 -4.61 -38.78
CA ASN A 11 -3.36 -4.88 -37.35
C ASN A 11 -3.43 -6.41 -37.14
N PRO A 12 -2.39 -7.06 -36.57
CA PRO A 12 -2.34 -8.51 -36.41
C PRO A 12 -3.50 -9.07 -35.56
N LEU A 13 -4.24 -8.20 -34.85
CA LEU A 13 -5.48 -8.51 -34.14
C LEU A 13 -6.68 -8.82 -35.06
N ARG A 14 -6.72 -8.28 -36.29
CA ARG A 14 -7.79 -8.58 -37.28
C ARG A 14 -7.53 -9.87 -38.04
N ALA A 15 -6.27 -10.21 -38.30
CA ALA A 15 -5.90 -11.42 -39.04
C ALA A 15 -6.25 -12.74 -38.32
N LYS A 16 -6.60 -12.70 -37.02
CA LYS A 16 -6.81 -13.90 -36.19
C LYS A 16 -8.24 -14.15 -35.69
N CYS A 17 -9.25 -13.41 -36.15
CA CYS A 17 -10.67 -13.63 -35.78
C CYS A 17 -10.98 -13.69 -34.27
N ILE A 18 -10.13 -13.16 -33.38
CA ILE A 18 -10.42 -13.13 -31.92
C ILE A 18 -11.52 -12.10 -31.60
N SER A 19 -11.72 -11.11 -32.48
CA SER A 19 -12.61 -9.98 -32.22
C SER A 19 -14.11 -10.27 -32.28
N SER A 20 -14.55 -11.43 -32.78
CA SER A 20 -15.97 -11.71 -33.03
C SER A 20 -16.63 -12.75 -32.12
N VAL A 21 -15.92 -13.33 -31.14
CA VAL A 21 -16.41 -14.55 -30.44
C VAL A 21 -16.64 -14.38 -28.94
N LEU A 22 -15.98 -13.44 -28.27
CA LEU A 22 -16.08 -13.30 -26.80
C LEU A 22 -16.99 -12.13 -26.43
N SER A 23 -18.15 -12.44 -25.86
CA SER A 23 -19.20 -11.50 -25.44
C SER A 23 -19.13 -11.13 -23.95
N SER A 24 -18.37 -11.88 -23.15
CA SER A 24 -18.27 -11.63 -21.70
C SER A 24 -16.88 -11.91 -21.12
N THR A 25 -16.61 -11.34 -19.93
CA THR A 25 -15.43 -11.67 -19.11
C THR A 25 -15.32 -13.17 -18.82
N GLY A 26 -16.45 -13.86 -18.59
CA GLY A 26 -16.47 -15.29 -18.29
C GLY A 26 -15.97 -16.13 -19.46
N GLU A 27 -16.43 -15.83 -20.67
CA GLU A 27 -15.96 -16.48 -21.91
C GLU A 27 -14.48 -16.20 -22.15
N TRP A 28 -14.02 -14.97 -21.88
CA TRP A 28 -12.60 -14.64 -21.97
C TRP A 28 -11.75 -15.47 -21.00
N VAL A 29 -12.16 -15.60 -19.73
CA VAL A 29 -11.45 -16.39 -18.73
C VAL A 29 -11.42 -17.88 -19.10
N ALA A 30 -12.53 -18.42 -19.62
CA ALA A 30 -12.59 -19.79 -20.10
C ALA A 30 -11.60 -20.00 -21.25
N ARG A 31 -11.58 -19.09 -22.23
CA ARG A 31 -10.68 -19.17 -23.38
C ARG A 31 -9.21 -19.02 -22.99
N TRP A 32 -8.91 -18.11 -22.05
CA TRP A 32 -7.57 -17.96 -21.48
C TRP A 32 -7.08 -19.27 -20.87
N LYS A 33 -7.91 -19.91 -20.03
CA LYS A 33 -7.58 -21.19 -19.39
C LYS A 33 -7.42 -22.33 -20.41
N GLU A 34 -8.25 -22.37 -21.44
CA GLU A 34 -8.15 -23.35 -22.52
C GLU A 34 -6.81 -23.23 -23.25
N GLU A 35 -6.42 -22.02 -23.67
CA GLU A 35 -5.15 -21.77 -24.35
C GLU A 35 -3.95 -22.11 -23.45
N MET A 36 -3.97 -21.71 -22.18
CA MET A 36 -2.94 -22.04 -21.18
C MET A 36 -2.86 -23.54 -20.83
N GLY A 37 -3.95 -24.29 -21.05
CA GLY A 37 -4.01 -25.73 -20.79
C GLY A 37 -3.39 -26.60 -21.88
N LYS A 38 -3.01 -26.00 -23.02
CA LYS A 38 -2.35 -26.70 -24.13
C LYS A 38 -0.89 -27.00 -23.78
N SER A 39 -0.38 -28.13 -24.26
CA SER A 39 1.01 -28.54 -24.03
C SER A 39 2.06 -27.56 -24.58
N SER A 40 1.68 -26.77 -25.59
CA SER A 40 2.45 -25.65 -26.11
C SER A 40 1.46 -24.52 -26.46
N PRO A 41 1.22 -23.58 -25.54
CA PRO A 41 0.32 -22.46 -25.79
C PRO A 41 0.89 -21.57 -26.90
N PRO A 42 0.11 -21.22 -27.94
CA PRO A 42 0.59 -20.29 -28.94
C PRO A 42 0.63 -18.87 -28.34
N ASP A 43 1.82 -18.34 -28.08
CA ASP A 43 2.05 -17.01 -27.49
C ASP A 43 1.23 -15.92 -28.17
N ALA A 44 1.17 -15.96 -29.50
CA ALA A 44 0.45 -14.97 -30.27
C ALA A 44 -1.09 -15.04 -30.08
N ALA A 45 -1.65 -16.17 -29.63
CA ALA A 45 -3.06 -16.27 -29.23
C ALA A 45 -3.26 -15.67 -27.83
N LEU A 46 -2.37 -15.97 -26.87
CA LEU A 46 -2.41 -15.40 -25.52
C LEU A 46 -2.23 -13.87 -25.55
N ILE A 47 -1.30 -13.35 -26.35
CA ILE A 47 -1.11 -11.92 -26.60
C ILE A 47 -2.37 -11.30 -27.21
N GLY A 48 -3.00 -11.98 -28.17
CA GLY A 48 -4.27 -11.55 -28.76
C GLY A 48 -5.39 -11.45 -27.72
N LEU A 49 -5.47 -12.43 -26.81
CA LEU A 49 -6.43 -12.41 -25.70
C LEU A 49 -6.18 -11.26 -24.72
N LEU A 50 -4.91 -10.97 -24.36
CA LEU A 50 -4.57 -9.83 -23.50
C LEU A 50 -5.04 -8.52 -24.14
N HIS A 51 -4.75 -8.30 -25.42
CA HIS A 51 -5.21 -7.11 -26.13
C HIS A 51 -6.73 -7.00 -26.18
N PHE A 52 -7.41 -8.12 -26.45
CA PHE A 52 -8.86 -8.14 -26.52
C PHE A 52 -9.51 -7.84 -25.16
N ALA A 53 -8.99 -8.41 -24.06
CA ALA A 53 -9.47 -8.14 -22.71
C ALA A 53 -9.45 -6.64 -22.43
N PHE A 54 -8.30 -5.98 -22.41
CA PHE A 54 -8.23 -4.59 -21.94
C PHE A 54 -8.87 -3.57 -22.91
N ARG A 55 -9.17 -3.97 -24.15
CA ARG A 55 -9.96 -3.17 -25.07
C ARG A 55 -11.47 -3.23 -24.79
N ASN A 56 -11.98 -4.37 -24.33
CA ASN A 56 -13.43 -4.63 -24.27
C ASN A 56 -13.94 -4.86 -22.84
N PHE A 57 -13.10 -5.41 -21.97
CA PHE A 57 -13.41 -5.87 -20.62
C PHE A 57 -12.30 -5.44 -19.64
N VAL A 58 -12.60 -4.52 -18.74
CA VAL A 58 -11.76 -4.25 -17.57
C VAL A 58 -12.50 -4.74 -16.34
N SER A 59 -12.01 -5.82 -15.75
CA SER A 59 -12.58 -6.45 -14.54
C SER A 59 -11.48 -6.96 -13.60
N GLU A 60 -11.86 -7.18 -12.35
CA GLU A 60 -11.00 -7.71 -11.29
C GLU A 60 -10.33 -9.04 -11.65
N ASN A 61 -11.05 -9.93 -12.35
CA ASN A 61 -10.52 -11.24 -12.76
C ASN A 61 -9.43 -11.10 -13.82
N ILE A 62 -9.63 -10.21 -14.79
CA ILE A 62 -8.65 -9.93 -15.85
C ILE A 62 -7.40 -9.31 -15.24
N VAL A 63 -7.56 -8.32 -14.36
CA VAL A 63 -6.42 -7.68 -13.67
C VAL A 63 -5.64 -8.70 -12.83
N THR A 64 -6.33 -9.56 -12.08
CA THR A 64 -5.69 -10.60 -11.27
C THR A 64 -4.87 -11.56 -12.14
N ILE A 65 -5.46 -12.08 -13.22
CA ILE A 65 -4.75 -12.97 -14.17
C ILE A 65 -3.53 -12.25 -14.76
N CYS A 66 -3.68 -10.98 -15.14
CA CYS A 66 -2.59 -10.24 -15.77
C CYS A 66 -1.45 -9.92 -14.81
N LEU A 67 -1.74 -9.61 -13.54
CA LEU A 67 -0.70 -9.45 -12.51
C LEU A 67 0.08 -10.75 -12.33
N SER A 68 -0.60 -11.90 -12.28
CA SER A 68 0.05 -13.21 -12.16
C SER A 68 0.92 -13.56 -13.38
N VAL A 69 0.45 -13.22 -14.59
CA VAL A 69 1.19 -13.47 -15.84
C VAL A 69 2.39 -12.53 -15.97
N ALA A 70 2.20 -11.25 -15.66
CA ALA A 70 3.27 -10.24 -15.68
C ALA A 70 4.38 -10.55 -14.67
N ASP A 71 4.07 -11.26 -13.58
CA ASP A 71 5.08 -11.66 -12.62
C ASP A 71 6.14 -12.59 -13.24
N GLY A 72 5.77 -13.45 -14.20
CA GLY A 72 6.72 -14.27 -14.95
C GLY A 72 7.78 -13.46 -15.71
N HIS A 73 7.45 -12.23 -16.12
CA HIS A 73 8.41 -11.31 -16.75
C HIS A 73 9.44 -10.78 -15.74
N ARG A 74 9.02 -10.62 -14.49
CA ARG A 74 9.91 -10.18 -13.41
C ARG A 74 10.78 -11.32 -12.92
N GLN A 75 10.23 -12.53 -12.82
CA GLN A 75 10.97 -13.73 -12.43
C GLN A 75 12.02 -14.16 -13.46
N SER A 76 11.72 -14.11 -14.76
CA SER A 76 12.67 -14.49 -15.83
C SER A 76 13.91 -13.60 -15.90
N LYS A 77 13.83 -12.35 -15.44
CA LYS A 77 14.97 -11.44 -15.32
C LYS A 77 15.92 -11.77 -14.15
N LEU A 78 15.55 -12.70 -13.27
CA LEU A 78 16.33 -13.06 -12.09
C LEU A 78 17.40 -14.13 -12.36
N GLY A 79 17.39 -14.78 -13.52
CA GLY A 79 18.33 -15.87 -13.83
C GLY A 79 18.28 -17.05 -12.85
N SER A 80 17.31 -17.10 -11.94
CA SER A 80 17.24 -18.08 -10.85
C SER A 80 16.10 -19.06 -11.10
N GLU A 81 16.43 -20.34 -11.25
CA GLU A 81 15.47 -21.45 -11.29
C GLU A 81 14.70 -21.63 -9.97
N GLU A 82 15.02 -20.88 -8.91
CA GLU A 82 14.55 -21.09 -7.56
C GLU A 82 13.82 -19.88 -6.95
N HIS A 83 12.63 -19.53 -7.46
CA HIS A 83 11.60 -18.88 -6.63
C HIS A 83 10.22 -19.43 -6.99
N ILE A 84 10.08 -20.71 -6.74
CA ILE A 84 8.83 -21.46 -6.84
C ILE A 84 8.08 -21.31 -5.50
N LEU A 85 6.84 -20.79 -5.60
CA LEU A 85 5.71 -20.85 -4.62
C LEU A 85 5.62 -19.70 -3.59
N LEU A 86 4.49 -18.97 -3.62
CA LEU A 86 3.34 -19.26 -2.74
C LEU A 86 2.18 -18.25 -2.97
N SER A 87 0.99 -18.86 -3.09
CA SER A 87 -0.38 -18.32 -3.01
C SER A 87 -0.90 -17.44 -4.16
N ILE A 88 -1.53 -18.06 -5.17
CA ILE A 88 -2.99 -17.99 -5.42
C ILE A 88 -3.36 -19.10 -6.45
N SER A 89 -4.18 -20.05 -6.00
CA SER A 89 -4.77 -21.20 -6.72
C SER A 89 -3.81 -22.22 -7.36
N ASN A 90 -3.90 -23.47 -6.88
CA ASN A 90 -3.16 -24.63 -7.39
C ASN A 90 -3.56 -25.04 -8.84
N SER A 91 -4.49 -24.36 -9.48
CA SER A 91 -5.01 -24.69 -10.81
C SER A 91 -4.21 -24.10 -11.97
N PHE A 92 -3.33 -23.12 -11.74
CA PHE A 92 -2.45 -22.55 -12.78
C PHE A 92 -1.03 -23.13 -12.79
N ARG A 93 -0.77 -24.17 -11.98
CA ARG A 93 0.56 -24.76 -11.76
C ARG A 93 1.20 -25.48 -12.96
N ARG A 94 0.55 -25.59 -14.12
CA ARG A 94 1.01 -26.52 -15.17
C ARG A 94 1.79 -25.92 -16.33
N TYR A 95 1.72 -24.62 -16.62
CA TYR A 95 2.53 -24.00 -17.67
C TYR A 95 2.80 -22.53 -17.32
N GLN A 96 4.09 -22.16 -17.20
CA GLN A 96 4.47 -20.75 -17.15
C GLN A 96 4.28 -20.15 -18.55
N PRO A 97 3.58 -19.01 -18.69
CA PRO A 97 3.51 -18.30 -19.96
C PRO A 97 4.92 -17.90 -20.41
N SER A 98 5.16 -17.82 -21.72
CA SER A 98 6.46 -17.40 -22.23
C SER A 98 6.82 -15.98 -21.74
N GLN A 99 8.12 -15.66 -21.79
CA GLN A 99 8.61 -14.33 -21.43
C GLN A 99 7.95 -13.21 -22.27
N GLU A 100 7.62 -13.49 -23.54
CA GLU A 100 6.96 -12.55 -24.45
C GLU A 100 5.52 -12.25 -23.98
N VAL A 101 4.76 -13.28 -23.63
CA VAL A 101 3.40 -13.14 -23.08
C VAL A 101 3.42 -12.39 -21.76
N ALA A 102 4.39 -12.70 -20.89
CA ALA A 102 4.55 -12.05 -19.59
C ALA A 102 4.93 -10.56 -19.73
N GLN A 103 5.88 -10.23 -20.62
CA GLN A 103 6.24 -8.85 -20.93
C GLN A 103 5.03 -8.09 -21.48
N LYS A 104 4.22 -8.76 -22.30
CA LYS A 104 3.03 -8.13 -22.86
C LYS A 104 1.98 -7.82 -21.81
N ALA A 105 1.73 -8.75 -20.89
CA ALA A 105 0.82 -8.52 -19.76
C ALA A 105 1.25 -7.30 -18.94
N TRP A 106 2.56 -7.16 -18.68
CA TRP A 106 3.12 -5.99 -18.02
C TRP A 106 2.83 -4.67 -18.75
N GLN A 107 3.11 -4.59 -20.05
CA GLN A 107 2.85 -3.40 -20.86
C GLN A 107 1.36 -3.01 -20.85
N VAL A 108 0.48 -4.01 -20.94
CA VAL A 108 -0.96 -3.81 -20.97
C VAL A 108 -1.48 -3.29 -19.61
N LEU A 109 -0.96 -3.82 -18.49
CA LEU A 109 -1.23 -3.29 -17.15
C LEU A 109 -0.82 -1.82 -17.04
N CYS A 110 0.40 -1.47 -17.47
CA CYS A 110 0.89 -0.10 -17.43
C CYS A 110 -0.01 0.86 -18.23
N THR A 111 -0.36 0.48 -19.45
CA THR A 111 -1.06 1.36 -20.40
C THR A 111 -2.56 1.49 -20.15
N ASN A 112 -3.21 0.45 -19.63
CA ASN A 112 -4.67 0.42 -19.48
C ASN A 112 -5.14 0.52 -18.04
N ILE A 113 -4.37 0.00 -17.08
CA ILE A 113 -4.72 0.02 -15.66
C ILE A 113 -4.00 1.14 -14.94
N PHE A 114 -2.67 1.14 -14.93
CA PHE A 114 -1.88 2.06 -14.12
C PHE A 114 -1.98 3.51 -14.60
N LYS A 115 -2.14 3.72 -15.91
CA LYS A 115 -2.37 5.04 -16.50
C LYS A 115 -3.78 5.59 -16.24
N SER A 116 -4.80 4.75 -16.04
CA SER A 116 -6.18 5.21 -15.83
C SER A 116 -6.47 5.47 -14.35
N ASP A 117 -7.64 6.04 -14.00
CA ASP A 117 -8.10 6.12 -12.60
C ASP A 117 -9.07 4.98 -12.22
N GLY A 118 -9.46 4.15 -13.19
CA GLY A 118 -10.45 3.08 -13.01
C GLY A 118 -10.01 1.95 -12.08
N TRP A 119 -8.70 1.86 -11.80
CA TRP A 119 -8.13 0.85 -10.90
C TRP A 119 -8.57 0.98 -9.45
N ARG A 120 -9.00 2.17 -8.99
CA ARG A 120 -9.35 2.40 -7.57
C ARG A 120 -10.43 1.43 -7.11
N ARG A 121 -11.47 1.24 -7.93
CA ARG A 121 -12.55 0.30 -7.63
C ARG A 121 -12.05 -1.15 -7.64
N ILE A 122 -11.18 -1.50 -8.57
CA ILE A 122 -10.62 -2.87 -8.69
C ILE A 122 -9.84 -3.26 -7.44
N PHE A 123 -9.01 -2.37 -6.92
CA PHE A 123 -8.17 -2.63 -5.74
C PHE A 123 -8.87 -2.35 -4.40
N THR A 124 -10.18 -2.10 -4.42
CA THR A 124 -11.02 -2.21 -3.21
C THR A 124 -11.55 -3.64 -3.01
N ILE A 125 -11.31 -4.53 -3.98
CA ILE A 125 -11.63 -5.96 -3.90
C ILE A 125 -10.38 -6.69 -3.39
N GLU A 126 -10.58 -7.59 -2.43
CA GLU A 126 -9.49 -8.24 -1.69
C GLU A 126 -8.52 -9.02 -2.56
N LEU A 127 -9.01 -9.83 -3.50
CA LEU A 127 -8.15 -10.68 -4.31
C LEU A 127 -7.21 -9.87 -5.22
N PRO A 128 -7.67 -8.92 -6.06
CA PRO A 128 -6.78 -8.05 -6.83
C PRO A 128 -5.83 -7.24 -5.97
N PHE A 129 -6.30 -6.73 -4.82
CA PHE A 129 -5.47 -5.95 -3.91
C PHE A 129 -4.31 -6.77 -3.34
N ARG A 130 -4.59 -7.97 -2.82
CA ARG A 130 -3.54 -8.87 -2.32
C ARG A 130 -2.57 -9.27 -3.43
N GLN A 131 -3.07 -9.53 -4.64
CA GLN A 131 -2.23 -9.84 -5.80
C GLN A 131 -1.33 -8.65 -6.18
N LEU A 132 -1.83 -7.42 -6.08
CA LEU A 132 -1.05 -6.21 -6.32
C LEU A 132 0.08 -6.04 -5.30
N LEU A 133 -0.23 -6.19 -4.01
CA LEU A 133 0.77 -6.12 -2.96
C LEU A 133 1.84 -7.19 -3.13
N TRP A 134 1.40 -8.42 -3.40
CA TRP A 134 2.29 -9.53 -3.70
C TRP A 134 3.16 -9.24 -4.93
N PHE A 135 2.58 -8.68 -5.99
CA PHE A 135 3.27 -8.30 -7.21
C PHE A 135 4.35 -7.24 -6.92
N PHE A 136 4.14 -6.32 -5.99
CA PHE A 136 5.15 -5.31 -5.66
C PHE A 136 6.03 -5.67 -4.46
N ASP A 137 5.82 -6.81 -3.82
CA ASP A 137 6.59 -7.26 -2.65
C ASP A 137 8.10 -7.30 -2.96
N PRO A 138 8.93 -6.49 -2.27
CA PRO A 138 10.37 -6.46 -2.51
C PRO A 138 11.08 -7.74 -2.06
N LYS A 139 10.51 -8.50 -1.11
CA LYS A 139 11.14 -9.69 -0.51
C LYS A 139 11.03 -10.95 -1.35
N ARG A 140 10.12 -10.99 -2.33
CA ARG A 140 9.77 -12.21 -3.08
C ARG A 140 10.50 -12.39 -4.41
N GLY A 141 11.59 -11.66 -4.63
CA GLY A 141 12.36 -11.76 -5.87
C GLY A 141 12.56 -10.43 -6.56
N SER A 142 12.96 -9.40 -5.83
CA SER A 142 13.79 -8.35 -6.42
C SER A 142 15.26 -8.77 -6.33
N GLY A 143 15.63 -9.88 -6.98
CA GLY A 143 16.96 -9.89 -7.55
C GLY A 143 17.03 -8.70 -8.52
N ASN A 144 18.13 -7.99 -8.41
CA ASN A 144 18.51 -6.84 -9.23
C ASN A 144 17.77 -6.80 -10.58
N LEU A 145 16.77 -5.93 -10.69
CA LEU A 145 16.51 -5.25 -11.96
C LEU A 145 17.59 -4.16 -12.09
N ASP A 146 18.86 -4.60 -12.12
CA ASP A 146 19.94 -3.74 -12.57
C ASP A 146 19.73 -3.57 -14.06
N ASP A 147 19.75 -2.31 -14.48
CA ASP A 147 19.56 -1.83 -15.85
C ASP A 147 18.22 -2.18 -16.48
N HIS A 148 17.40 -1.16 -16.74
CA HIS A 148 17.21 -0.69 -18.10
C HIS A 148 16.50 0.67 -18.07
N SER A 149 17.27 1.69 -18.47
CA SER A 149 16.88 2.84 -19.29
C SER A 149 15.43 3.32 -19.16
N ASN A 150 15.23 4.54 -18.63
CA ASN A 150 14.33 5.58 -19.15
C ASN A 150 13.06 5.18 -19.95
N ASP A 151 12.42 4.05 -19.63
CA ASP A 151 11.33 3.49 -20.41
C ASP A 151 10.01 3.98 -19.83
N SER A 152 9.14 4.43 -20.71
CA SER A 152 7.85 5.05 -20.38
C SER A 152 7.00 4.19 -19.42
N TYR A 153 7.17 2.87 -19.42
CA TYR A 153 6.44 1.95 -18.55
C TYR A 153 6.91 1.99 -17.09
N SER A 154 8.20 2.19 -16.83
CA SER A 154 8.73 2.33 -15.46
C SER A 154 8.27 3.63 -14.81
N GLN A 155 8.11 4.70 -15.60
CA GLN A 155 7.51 5.95 -15.11
C GLN A 155 6.02 5.77 -14.76
N LEU A 156 5.26 5.07 -15.60
CA LEU A 156 3.85 4.77 -15.34
C LEU A 156 3.67 3.89 -14.09
N GLU A 157 4.56 2.92 -13.86
CA GLU A 157 4.59 2.13 -12.63
C GLU A 157 4.81 3.02 -11.41
N ALA A 158 5.86 3.85 -11.41
CA ALA A 158 6.17 4.73 -10.28
C ALA A 158 5.03 5.72 -9.99
N GLU A 159 4.45 6.33 -11.03
CA GLU A 159 3.30 7.23 -10.90
C GLU A 159 2.08 6.51 -10.30
N PHE A 160 1.81 5.29 -10.77
CA PHE A 160 0.72 4.47 -10.22
C PHE A 160 0.96 4.10 -8.76
N LEU A 161 2.16 3.67 -8.38
CA LEU A 161 2.48 3.32 -7.01
C LEU A 161 2.32 4.52 -6.08
N SER A 162 2.75 5.71 -6.52
CA SER A 162 2.53 6.96 -5.78
C SER A 162 1.03 7.24 -5.58
N LYS A 163 0.24 7.20 -6.65
CA LYS A 163 -1.22 7.38 -6.57
C LYS A 163 -1.90 6.32 -5.71
N PHE A 164 -1.45 5.07 -5.78
CA PHE A 164 -1.99 3.95 -5.00
C PHE A 164 -1.77 4.15 -3.50
N VAL A 165 -0.55 4.51 -3.08
CA VAL A 165 -0.23 4.78 -1.67
C VAL A 165 -1.09 5.92 -1.14
N ARG A 166 -1.22 7.01 -1.89
CA ARG A 166 -2.08 8.15 -1.52
C ARG A 166 -3.55 7.75 -1.45
N PHE A 167 -4.04 6.98 -2.41
CA PHE A 167 -5.41 6.47 -2.41
C PHE A 167 -5.71 5.64 -1.16
N VAL A 168 -4.85 4.67 -0.84
CA VAL A 168 -5.02 3.80 0.33
C VAL A 168 -4.99 4.62 1.62
N TRP A 169 -4.09 5.60 1.69
CA TRP A 169 -4.05 6.56 2.78
C TRP A 169 -5.34 7.36 2.92
N ASP A 170 -5.78 8.01 1.84
CA ASP A 170 -6.95 8.87 1.84
C ASP A 170 -8.21 8.09 2.17
N PHE A 171 -8.32 6.86 1.67
CA PHE A 171 -9.46 5.98 1.96
C PHE A 171 -9.49 5.53 3.43
N ALA A 172 -8.33 5.19 4.01
CA ALA A 172 -8.30 4.67 5.37
C ALA A 172 -8.31 5.77 6.45
N TYR A 173 -7.70 6.93 6.18
CA TYR A 173 -7.34 7.91 7.22
C TYR A 173 -7.74 9.36 6.93
N ALA A 174 -7.91 9.78 5.68
CA ALA A 174 -8.35 11.15 5.43
C ALA A 174 -9.82 11.30 5.81
N LYS A 175 -10.11 12.18 6.78
CA LYS A 175 -11.47 12.53 7.23
C LYS A 175 -12.35 13.20 6.14
N HIS A 176 -11.88 13.27 4.90
CA HIS A 176 -12.37 14.21 3.89
C HIS A 176 -12.96 13.62 2.61
N HIS A 177 -13.14 12.30 2.48
CA HIS A 177 -13.78 11.79 1.28
C HIS A 177 -15.03 10.98 1.60
N GLU A 178 -16.16 11.65 1.46
CA GLU A 178 -17.45 11.03 1.21
C GLU A 178 -17.38 10.28 -0.13
N TRP A 179 -16.80 9.08 -0.14
CA TRP A 179 -16.96 8.22 -1.30
C TRP A 179 -18.45 7.99 -1.48
N ARG A 180 -18.97 8.31 -2.68
CA ARG A 180 -20.40 8.17 -3.00
C ARG A 180 -20.91 6.77 -2.64
N ASP A 181 -20.03 5.77 -2.73
CA ASP A 181 -20.30 4.37 -2.38
C ASP A 181 -20.14 4.07 -0.89
N GLU A 182 -19.27 4.76 -0.15
CA GLU A 182 -19.17 4.66 1.32
C GLU A 182 -20.44 5.16 2.01
N LYS A 183 -20.97 6.30 1.55
CA LYS A 183 -22.27 6.81 2.03
C LYS A 183 -23.42 5.83 1.78
N LYS A 184 -23.34 5.06 0.69
CA LYS A 184 -24.38 4.10 0.31
C LYS A 184 -24.18 2.74 0.96
N ASN A 185 -22.95 2.37 1.30
CA ASN A 185 -22.61 1.07 1.86
C ASN A 185 -21.47 1.19 2.90
N PRO A 186 -21.79 1.56 4.14
CA PRO A 186 -20.80 1.73 5.20
C PRO A 186 -20.12 0.41 5.61
N ALA A 187 -20.82 -0.73 5.46
CA ALA A 187 -20.25 -2.03 5.76
C ALA A 187 -19.13 -2.41 4.79
N TRP A 188 -19.32 -2.12 3.49
CA TRP A 188 -18.28 -2.29 2.48
C TRP A 188 -17.06 -1.41 2.77
N ALA A 189 -17.27 -0.12 3.05
CA ALA A 189 -16.16 0.80 3.33
C ALA A 189 -15.36 0.37 4.56
N LYS A 190 -16.05 -0.10 5.61
CA LYS A 190 -15.41 -0.69 6.79
C LYS A 190 -14.55 -1.90 6.44
N SER A 191 -15.05 -2.82 5.61
CA SER A 191 -14.30 -4.00 5.16
C SER A 191 -13.06 -3.64 4.34
N VAL A 192 -13.17 -2.66 3.43
CA VAL A 192 -12.02 -2.19 2.65
C VAL A 192 -10.97 -1.53 3.55
N LYS A 193 -11.41 -0.73 4.52
CA LYS A 193 -10.51 -0.12 5.50
C LYS A 193 -9.77 -1.15 6.34
N GLU A 194 -10.48 -2.15 6.86
CA GLU A 194 -9.87 -3.25 7.63
C GLU A 194 -8.84 -4.01 6.79
N MET A 195 -9.11 -4.24 5.50
CA MET A 195 -8.16 -4.85 4.57
C MET A 195 -6.90 -3.99 4.40
N PHE A 196 -7.03 -2.68 4.20
CA PHE A 196 -5.88 -1.78 4.10
C PHE A 196 -5.07 -1.73 5.40
N ASP A 197 -5.73 -1.67 6.55
CA ASP A 197 -5.07 -1.66 7.86
C ASP A 197 -4.30 -2.94 8.14
N GLN A 198 -4.81 -4.09 7.69
CA GLN A 198 -4.12 -5.38 7.81
C GLN A 198 -2.84 -5.45 6.97
N SER A 199 -2.88 -4.88 5.76
CA SER A 199 -1.77 -4.91 4.79
C SER A 199 -0.85 -3.70 4.84
N TRP A 200 -0.90 -2.94 5.92
CA TRP A 200 -0.18 -1.67 6.01
C TRP A 200 1.35 -1.83 5.95
N ALA A 201 1.89 -2.98 6.34
CA ALA A 201 3.35 -3.19 6.25
C ALA A 201 3.81 -3.21 4.78
N GLU A 202 3.08 -3.95 3.95
CA GLU A 202 3.33 -4.10 2.52
C GLU A 202 3.11 -2.77 1.79
N ILE A 203 2.06 -2.02 2.16
CA ILE A 203 1.80 -0.68 1.62
C ILE A 203 2.94 0.28 1.94
N LEU A 204 3.50 0.24 3.15
CA LEU A 204 4.64 1.08 3.52
C LEU A 204 5.92 0.70 2.77
N GLU A 205 6.14 -0.59 2.49
CA GLU A 205 7.27 -1.04 1.66
C GLU A 205 7.13 -0.54 0.22
N ILE A 206 5.91 -0.51 -0.32
CA ILE A 206 5.60 0.11 -1.62
C ILE A 206 5.81 1.63 -1.57
N ALA A 207 5.31 2.31 -0.54
CA ALA A 207 5.52 3.75 -0.36
C ALA A 207 7.00 4.12 -0.29
N TRP A 208 7.79 3.29 0.38
CA TRP A 208 9.23 3.42 0.44
C TRP A 208 9.88 3.25 -0.93
N ALA A 209 9.50 2.21 -1.67
CA ALA A 209 9.99 2.00 -3.04
C ALA A 209 9.59 3.13 -4.00
N ALA A 210 8.43 3.74 -3.80
CA ALA A 210 7.92 4.86 -4.60
C ALA A 210 8.45 6.25 -4.17
N GLY A 211 9.21 6.35 -3.07
CA GLY A 211 9.71 7.63 -2.55
C GLY A 211 8.64 8.52 -1.89
N GLU A 212 7.52 7.94 -1.47
CA GLU A 212 6.34 8.63 -0.91
C GLU A 212 6.31 8.64 0.63
N LEU A 213 7.41 8.33 1.32
CA LEU A 213 7.40 8.36 2.79
C LEU A 213 7.15 9.76 3.34
N THR A 214 7.71 10.81 2.73
CA THR A 214 7.48 12.19 3.17
C THR A 214 6.01 12.56 3.17
N PHE A 215 5.25 12.12 2.16
CA PHE A 215 3.80 12.29 2.13
C PHE A 215 3.10 11.67 3.35
N LEU A 216 3.56 10.50 3.79
CA LEU A 216 3.05 9.82 4.99
C LEU A 216 3.53 10.51 6.29
N LEU A 217 4.74 11.07 6.29
CA LEU A 217 5.32 11.79 7.42
C LEU A 217 4.53 13.06 7.77
N ASP A 218 4.10 13.80 6.76
CA ASP A 218 3.33 15.04 6.95
C ASP A 218 1.96 14.80 7.61
N ARG A 219 1.56 13.53 7.79
CA ARG A 219 0.24 13.14 8.31
C ARG A 219 0.32 12.14 9.47
N LEU A 220 1.46 12.08 10.14
CA LEU A 220 1.76 11.15 11.24
C LEU A 220 0.85 11.30 12.47
N ASP A 221 0.19 12.43 12.64
CA ASP A 221 -0.80 12.70 13.69
C ASP A 221 -2.05 11.81 13.58
N THR A 222 -2.31 11.26 12.40
CA THR A 222 -3.45 10.35 12.15
C THR A 222 -3.07 8.87 12.12
N VAL A 223 -1.79 8.57 12.32
CA VAL A 223 -1.23 7.22 12.22
C VAL A 223 -1.30 6.50 13.57
N SER A 224 -1.77 5.26 13.57
CA SER A 224 -1.75 4.44 14.80
C SER A 224 -0.33 4.06 15.24
N ASP A 225 -0.11 3.87 16.54
CA ASP A 225 1.19 3.46 17.09
C ASP A 225 1.74 2.18 16.45
N ARG A 226 0.85 1.25 16.08
CA ARG A 226 1.21 0.03 15.35
C ARG A 226 1.85 0.32 14.01
N VAL A 227 1.34 1.33 13.30
CA VAL A 227 1.88 1.76 12.00
C VAL A 227 3.17 2.55 12.22
N LEU A 228 3.26 3.39 13.24
CA LEU A 228 4.48 4.11 13.61
C LEU A 228 5.64 3.13 13.89
N ALA A 229 5.42 2.07 14.67
CA ALA A 229 6.42 1.04 14.95
C ALA A 229 6.87 0.29 13.69
N LYS A 230 5.98 0.11 12.71
CA LYS A 230 6.33 -0.47 11.41
C LYS A 230 7.14 0.50 10.55
N LEU A 231 6.76 1.79 10.52
CA LEU A 231 7.52 2.85 9.85
C LEU A 231 8.93 2.96 10.42
N GLU A 232 9.07 2.88 11.74
CA GLU A 232 10.37 2.86 12.41
C GLU A 232 11.21 1.68 11.95
N ARG A 233 10.62 0.47 11.96
CA ARG A 233 11.30 -0.75 11.51
C ARG A 233 11.74 -0.60 10.07
N ILE A 234 10.86 -0.19 9.16
CA ILE A 234 11.15 0.00 7.74
C ILE A 234 12.28 1.00 7.56
N ALA A 235 12.21 2.16 8.20
CA ALA A 235 13.25 3.19 8.15
C ALA A 235 14.60 2.69 8.69
N LEU A 236 14.61 1.92 9.78
CA LEU A 236 15.82 1.28 10.33
C LEU A 236 16.41 0.24 9.38
N THR A 237 15.57 -0.59 8.74
CA THR A 237 16.05 -1.56 7.73
C THR A 237 16.47 -0.90 6.42
N GLY A 238 15.88 0.24 6.06
CA GLY A 238 16.19 1.01 4.84
C GLY A 238 17.43 1.88 4.98
N LEU A 239 17.79 2.29 6.20
CA LEU A 239 19.03 3.03 6.48
C LEU A 239 20.26 2.21 6.07
N GLY A 240 20.93 2.67 5.01
CA GLY A 240 22.09 1.98 4.43
C GLY A 240 21.75 0.82 3.48
N LYS A 241 20.47 0.48 3.31
CA LYS A 241 19.99 -0.47 2.29
C LYS A 241 19.12 0.25 1.28
N PHE A 242 19.70 0.51 0.11
CA PHE A 242 18.98 1.13 -0.98
C PHE A 242 17.98 0.14 -1.59
N PRO A 243 16.69 0.51 -1.78
CA PRO A 243 15.85 -0.17 -2.74
C PRO A 243 16.49 0.08 -4.10
N LYS A 244 17.23 -0.91 -4.59
CA LYS A 244 17.85 -0.84 -5.91
C LYS A 244 16.83 -0.64 -7.04
N ARG A 245 15.55 -0.87 -6.76
CA ARG A 245 14.46 -0.96 -7.73
C ARG A 245 14.16 0.35 -8.50
N PHE A 246 14.50 1.55 -8.00
CA PHE A 246 14.04 2.80 -8.64
C PHE A 246 14.95 4.03 -8.52
N MET A 247 16.20 3.91 -8.10
CA MET A 247 16.92 5.09 -7.62
C MET A 247 18.21 5.39 -8.38
N THR A 248 18.23 6.56 -9.03
CA THR A 248 19.48 7.30 -9.26
C THR A 248 20.17 7.52 -7.91
N LEU A 249 21.49 7.77 -7.90
CA LEU A 249 22.22 8.12 -6.67
C LEU A 249 21.55 9.23 -5.86
N GLU A 250 20.93 10.19 -6.53
CA GLU A 250 20.17 11.28 -5.92
C GLU A 250 18.87 10.80 -5.25
N ALA A 251 18.09 9.97 -5.93
CA ALA A 251 16.89 9.38 -5.35
C ALA A 251 17.23 8.49 -4.14
N ALA A 252 18.34 7.76 -4.21
CA ALA A 252 18.87 6.91 -3.15
C ALA A 252 19.28 7.72 -1.91
N ALA A 253 19.95 8.85 -2.12
CA ALA A 253 20.24 9.81 -1.07
C ALA A 253 18.96 10.40 -0.46
N ASN A 254 17.98 10.74 -1.30
CA ASN A 254 16.69 11.25 -0.85
C ASN A 254 15.93 10.21 0.00
N ALA A 255 15.86 8.94 -0.38
CA ALA A 255 15.25 7.89 0.45
C ALA A 255 15.92 7.77 1.82
N ASN A 256 17.25 7.80 1.89
CA ASN A 256 17.96 7.78 3.18
C ASN A 256 17.64 9.01 4.03
N ILE A 257 17.56 10.19 3.42
CA ILE A 257 17.13 11.42 4.11
C ILE A 257 15.69 11.26 4.62
N GLN A 258 14.79 10.68 3.81
CA GLN A 258 13.42 10.38 4.22
C GLN A 258 13.39 9.39 5.39
N ALA A 259 14.15 8.28 5.39
CA ALA A 259 14.29 7.39 6.55
C ALA A 259 14.78 8.12 7.80
N ALA A 260 15.82 8.92 7.65
CA ALA A 260 16.39 9.68 8.75
C ALA A 260 15.33 10.65 9.32
N HIS A 261 14.59 11.34 8.45
CA HIS A 261 13.46 12.19 8.86
C HIS A 261 12.36 11.39 9.57
N VAL A 262 11.99 10.20 9.07
CA VAL A 262 11.03 9.30 9.74
C VAL A 262 11.49 9.03 11.18
N LEU A 263 12.73 8.60 11.36
CA LEU A 263 13.27 8.26 12.69
C LEU A 263 13.35 9.48 13.61
N ILE A 264 13.74 10.64 13.07
CA ILE A 264 13.79 11.88 13.84
C ILE A 264 12.39 12.24 14.34
N ILE A 265 11.39 12.24 13.45
CA ILE A 265 10.02 12.60 13.83
C ILE A 265 9.45 11.60 14.85
N LEU A 266 9.66 10.30 14.65
CA LEU A 266 9.24 9.27 15.61
C LEU A 266 9.84 9.48 17.00
N ARG A 267 11.15 9.76 17.07
CA ARG A 267 11.83 10.04 18.34
C ARG A 267 11.33 11.30 19.01
N VAL A 268 11.04 12.35 18.24
CA VAL A 268 10.45 13.59 18.76
C VAL A 268 9.07 13.32 19.34
N LYS A 269 8.22 12.54 18.65
CA LYS A 269 6.90 12.17 19.16
C LYS A 269 6.96 11.33 20.43
N LEU A 270 7.85 10.35 20.50
CA LEU A 270 8.06 9.55 21.71
C LEU A 270 8.43 10.43 22.90
N ARG A 271 9.38 11.36 22.72
CA ARG A 271 9.76 12.32 23.77
C ARG A 271 8.63 13.25 24.16
N GLU A 272 7.82 13.71 23.20
CA GLU A 272 6.67 14.57 23.49
C GLU A 272 5.59 13.80 24.27
N ALA A 273 5.34 12.53 23.93
CA ALA A 273 4.42 11.68 24.68
C ALA A 273 4.90 11.45 26.12
N GLU A 274 6.20 11.19 26.32
CA GLU A 274 6.81 11.11 27.65
C GLU A 274 6.67 12.42 28.42
N ARG A 275 6.90 13.56 27.76
CA ARG A 275 6.75 14.90 28.36
C ARG A 275 5.30 15.15 28.80
N GLN A 276 4.32 14.82 27.97
CA GLN A 276 2.90 14.96 28.32
C GLN A 276 2.50 14.05 29.50
N ALA A 277 3.01 12.82 29.54
CA ALA A 277 2.79 11.91 30.66
C ALA A 277 3.39 12.46 31.97
N GLN A 278 4.60 13.04 31.91
CA GLN A 278 5.22 13.70 33.06
C GLN A 278 4.43 14.90 33.54
N ILE A 279 3.90 15.72 32.62
CA ILE A 279 3.04 16.86 32.95
C ILE A 279 1.74 16.39 33.63
N GLN A 280 1.10 15.34 33.12
CA GLN A 280 -0.09 14.78 33.75
C GLN A 280 0.21 14.20 35.13
N ALA A 281 1.32 13.48 35.28
CA ALA A 281 1.74 12.95 36.58
C ALA A 281 2.03 14.07 37.59
N ALA A 282 2.69 15.15 37.14
CA ALA A 282 2.96 16.32 37.96
C ALA A 282 1.66 17.03 38.39
N ARG A 283 0.69 17.20 37.48
CA ARG A 283 -0.63 17.76 37.81
C ARG A 283 -1.39 16.92 38.82
N MET A 284 -1.39 15.59 38.67
CA MET A 284 -2.03 14.70 39.66
C MET A 284 -1.34 14.78 41.03
N ALA A 285 -0.01 14.90 41.06
CA ALA A 285 0.74 15.05 42.31
C ALA A 285 0.45 16.41 42.98
N GLU A 286 0.34 17.48 42.20
CA GLU A 286 -0.03 18.82 42.68
C GLU A 286 -1.44 18.82 43.28
N GLU A 287 -2.44 18.27 42.57
CA GLU A 287 -3.79 18.12 43.09
C GLU A 287 -3.83 17.29 44.39
N GLN A 288 -3.01 16.24 44.48
CA GLN A 288 -2.94 15.41 45.69
C GLN A 288 -2.26 16.15 46.85
N ALA A 289 -1.23 16.95 46.57
CA ALA A 289 -0.57 17.80 47.57
C ALA A 289 -1.51 18.90 48.08
N GLU A 290 -2.28 19.54 47.20
CA GLU A 290 -3.29 20.52 47.59
C GLU A 290 -4.38 19.92 48.48
N ARG A 291 -4.85 18.70 48.17
CA ARG A 291 -5.83 18.00 49.01
C ARG A 291 -5.28 17.74 50.40
N ARG A 292 -4.05 17.23 50.49
CA ARG A 292 -3.37 17.01 51.78
C ARG A 292 -3.15 18.32 52.54
N GLY A 293 -2.78 19.40 51.85
CA GLY A 293 -2.65 20.73 52.45
C GLY A 293 -3.96 21.20 53.07
N ARG A 294 -5.09 21.06 52.34
CA ARG A 294 -6.42 21.36 52.86
C ARG A 294 -6.81 20.50 54.07
N GLU A 295 -6.51 19.20 54.04
CA GLU A 295 -6.75 18.30 55.18
C GLU A 295 -5.97 18.71 56.43
N VAL A 296 -4.70 19.10 56.26
CA VAL A 296 -3.85 19.60 57.37
C VAL A 296 -4.38 20.93 57.92
N GLU A 297 -4.83 21.85 57.06
CA GLU A 297 -5.45 23.11 57.46
C GLU A 297 -6.69 22.88 58.33
N ILE A 298 -7.57 21.97 57.91
CA ILE A 298 -8.78 21.57 58.65
C ILE A 298 -8.39 20.95 60.00
N ALA A 299 -7.38 20.08 60.02
CA ALA A 299 -6.91 19.46 61.26
C ALA A 299 -6.36 20.51 62.25
N ARG A 300 -5.62 21.52 61.77
CA ARG A 300 -5.12 22.63 62.59
C ARG A 300 -6.23 23.47 63.17
N GLN A 301 -7.27 23.79 62.39
CA GLN A 301 -8.45 24.52 62.87
C GLN A 301 -9.13 23.75 64.01
N ARG A 302 -9.36 22.45 63.84
CA ARG A 302 -9.97 21.60 64.88
C ARG A 302 -9.14 21.54 66.17
N VAL A 303 -7.81 21.48 66.05
CA VAL A 303 -6.93 21.51 67.23
C VAL A 303 -7.04 22.87 67.93
N ALA A 304 -7.01 23.98 67.19
CA ALA A 304 -7.14 25.32 67.75
C ALA A 304 -8.51 25.53 68.45
N GLU A 305 -9.60 25.04 67.86
CA GLU A 305 -10.94 25.05 68.45
C GLU A 305 -10.98 24.25 69.76
N ALA A 306 -10.45 23.02 69.75
CA ALA A 306 -10.38 22.17 70.94
C ALA A 306 -9.51 22.79 72.06
N GLN A 307 -8.41 23.46 71.70
CA GLN A 307 -7.55 24.16 72.65
C GLN A 307 -8.29 25.32 73.31
N HIS A 308 -9.02 26.12 72.51
CA HIS A 308 -9.82 27.23 73.01
C HIS A 308 -10.95 26.76 73.93
N GLU A 309 -11.62 25.65 73.61
CA GLU A 309 -12.61 25.03 74.50
C GLU A 309 -11.97 24.58 75.82
N LEU A 310 -10.81 23.93 75.77
CA LEU A 310 -10.06 23.52 76.97
C LEU A 310 -9.66 24.70 77.86
N ASP A 311 -9.14 25.77 77.25
CA ASP A 311 -8.74 26.98 77.98
C ASP A 311 -9.97 27.67 78.62
N SER A 312 -11.11 27.68 77.93
CA SER A 312 -12.36 28.22 78.46
C SER A 312 -12.88 27.43 79.67
N LEU A 313 -12.82 26.10 79.63
CA LEU A 313 -13.22 25.23 80.75
C LEU A 313 -12.26 25.34 81.95
N SER A 314 -10.96 25.59 81.70
CA SER A 314 -9.99 25.84 82.78
C SER A 314 -10.18 27.19 83.47
N SER A 315 -10.83 28.15 82.83
CA SER A 315 -11.08 29.49 83.39
C SER A 315 -12.35 29.59 84.24
N GLU A 316 -13.19 28.56 84.23
CA GLU A 316 -14.43 28.47 85.02
C GLU A 316 -14.28 27.67 86.33
N GLN A 317 -13.09 27.16 86.64
CA GLN A 317 -12.73 26.49 87.91
C GLN A 317 -11.96 27.42 88.85
#